data_AF-A0A960WZ45-F1
#
_entry.id   AF-A0A960WZ45-F1
#
_cell.length_a   1.000
_cell.length_b   1.000
_cell.length_c   1.000
_cell.angle_alpha   90.00
_cell.angle_beta   90.00
_cell.angle_gamma   90.00
#
_symmetry.space_group_name_H-M   'P 1'
#
loop_
_entity.id
_entity.type
_entity.pdbx_description
1 polymer ?
#
loop_
_entity_poly.entity_id
_entity_poly.type
_entity_poly.pdbx_seq_one_letter_code
_entity_poly.pdbx_strand_id
1 'polypeptide(L)'
;RFKGALDVTASIAPHQTFTIARKGLTPLEVTLTLDPSTRSLSATITDTPASVTFPARLPTSTPLNYVGNYTLVMKLAPADQSSDANPQGFSFGAFKVSTRGTASGSLKLADGSRVTLSVPVAQDGFIRVSQLLYANTGSLLGSLQIDHSDSNRLNSSTISWLKKAQSRFTQRFMAGFGPLDLVVRGGPYAIPAKGTVAMGLTVGAPNAELRFADGGAPDPTTRLDVAEIELKPGHPAPLVITAANPGLVKLRVYPGVGTSFTAGSTGSFSGTFSLKDVDTSIALQPLRTRAATFYGMIVDDGSGPQGYGWFILPEMPSAGPPATTTRNSRELSGNVLLSPLP
;
A
#
# COMPACT_ATOMS: atom_id res chain seq x y z
N ARG A 1 -13.54 -0.44 -26.67
CA ARG A 1 -13.29 0.90 -27.26
C ARG A 1 -14.64 1.46 -27.68
N PHE A 2 -15.17 2.45 -26.98
CA PHE A 2 -16.45 3.08 -27.32
C PHE A 2 -16.24 4.16 -28.39
N LYS A 3 -17.26 4.37 -29.24
CA LYS A 3 -17.35 5.48 -30.21
C LYS A 3 -18.77 6.03 -30.14
N GLY A 4 -18.90 7.35 -30.02
CA GLY A 4 -20.18 8.06 -29.95
C GLY A 4 -19.95 9.56 -30.09
N ALA A 5 -21.03 10.31 -30.29
CA ALA A 5 -21.03 11.77 -30.26
C ALA A 5 -21.84 12.26 -29.05
N LEU A 6 -21.30 13.23 -28.32
CA LEU A 6 -22.02 13.96 -27.27
C LEU A 6 -22.88 15.03 -27.95
N ASP A 7 -24.16 15.09 -27.60
CA ASP A 7 -25.02 16.19 -28.03
C ASP A 7 -24.68 17.44 -27.22
N VAL A 8 -24.13 18.44 -27.90
CA VAL A 8 -23.67 19.71 -27.33
C VAL A 8 -24.66 20.85 -27.55
N THR A 9 -25.84 20.59 -28.12
CA THR A 9 -26.66 21.65 -28.75
C THR A 9 -27.61 22.39 -27.80
N ALA A 10 -27.74 22.02 -26.53
CA ALA A 10 -28.65 22.74 -25.61
C ALA A 10 -28.35 22.61 -24.09
N SER A 11 -27.20 22.07 -23.67
CA SER A 11 -26.94 21.80 -22.24
C SER A 11 -25.69 22.50 -21.74
N ILE A 12 -25.79 23.11 -20.54
CA ILE A 12 -24.64 23.58 -19.75
C ILE A 12 -23.68 22.44 -19.35
N ALA A 13 -24.14 21.19 -19.42
CA ALA A 13 -23.36 19.98 -19.20
C ALA A 13 -23.84 18.88 -20.18
N PRO A 14 -23.29 18.81 -21.40
CA PRO A 14 -23.71 17.80 -22.38
C PRO A 14 -23.41 16.40 -21.87
N HIS A 15 -24.38 15.49 -22.04
CA HIS A 15 -24.30 14.12 -21.54
C HIS A 15 -24.75 13.10 -22.59
N GLN A 16 -24.30 11.86 -22.41
CA GLN A 16 -24.70 10.73 -23.24
C GLN A 16 -24.82 9.47 -22.39
N THR A 17 -25.92 8.75 -22.56
CA THR A 17 -26.16 7.47 -21.90
C THR A 17 -26.03 6.32 -22.88
N PHE A 18 -25.44 5.21 -22.44
CA PHE A 18 -25.39 3.96 -23.19
C PHE A 18 -25.39 2.76 -22.24
N THR A 19 -25.56 1.56 -22.79
CA THR A 19 -25.60 0.33 -22.00
C THR A 19 -24.41 -0.58 -22.30
N ILE A 20 -23.92 -1.26 -21.27
CA ILE A 20 -22.94 -2.35 -21.39
C ILE A 20 -23.70 -3.64 -21.14
N ALA A 21 -23.89 -4.43 -22.19
CA ALA A 21 -24.50 -5.74 -22.09
C ALA A 21 -23.65 -6.68 -21.22
N ARG A 22 -24.31 -7.41 -20.31
CA ARG A 22 -23.69 -8.43 -19.47
C ARG A 22 -24.37 -9.77 -19.72
N LYS A 23 -23.60 -10.82 -20.00
CA LYS A 23 -24.15 -12.15 -20.26
C LYS A 23 -24.87 -12.66 -19.00
N GLY A 24 -26.19 -12.86 -19.09
CA GLY A 24 -27.01 -13.39 -17.99
C GLY A 24 -27.24 -12.43 -16.83
N LEU A 25 -26.93 -11.14 -16.99
CA LEU A 25 -27.16 -10.09 -15.97
C LEU A 25 -27.79 -8.86 -16.63
N THR A 26 -28.44 -8.01 -15.83
CA THR A 26 -28.99 -6.73 -16.31
C THR A 26 -27.88 -5.90 -16.96
N PRO A 27 -28.09 -5.26 -18.12
CA PRO A 27 -27.11 -4.34 -18.69
C PRO A 27 -26.75 -3.23 -17.71
N LEU A 28 -25.48 -2.82 -17.68
CA LEU A 28 -25.08 -1.64 -16.92
C LEU A 28 -25.45 -0.40 -17.73
N GLU A 29 -26.00 0.61 -17.08
CA GLU A 29 -26.18 1.93 -17.69
C GLU A 29 -24.93 2.77 -17.42
N VAL A 30 -24.44 3.48 -18.43
CA VAL A 30 -23.30 4.38 -18.33
C VAL A 30 -23.70 5.74 -18.86
N THR A 31 -23.61 6.76 -18.02
CA THR A 31 -23.86 8.14 -18.37
C THR A 31 -22.54 8.91 -18.33
N LEU A 32 -22.12 9.43 -19.47
CA LEU A 32 -20.98 10.34 -19.58
C LEU A 32 -21.50 11.77 -19.55
N THR A 33 -20.89 12.63 -18.75
CA THR A 33 -21.24 14.06 -18.66
C THR A 33 -19.96 14.88 -18.80
N LEU A 34 -19.94 15.79 -19.76
CA LEU A 34 -18.87 16.78 -19.89
C LEU A 34 -19.31 18.04 -19.13
N ASP A 35 -18.43 18.56 -18.27
CA ASP A 35 -18.60 19.86 -17.63
C ASP A 35 -17.62 20.85 -18.26
N PRO A 36 -18.11 21.77 -19.12
CA PRO A 36 -17.28 22.78 -19.77
C PRO A 36 -16.63 23.76 -18.79
N SER A 37 -17.27 24.02 -17.64
CA SER A 37 -16.80 25.02 -16.66
C SER A 37 -15.55 24.53 -15.93
N THR A 38 -15.53 23.24 -15.56
CA THR A 38 -14.38 22.59 -14.91
C THR A 38 -13.45 21.90 -15.89
N ARG A 39 -13.78 21.92 -17.19
CA ARG A 39 -13.07 21.20 -18.26
C ARG A 39 -12.88 19.71 -17.93
N SER A 40 -13.87 19.12 -17.27
CA SER A 40 -13.82 17.74 -16.78
C SER A 40 -14.85 16.87 -17.49
N LEU A 41 -14.53 15.58 -17.62
CA LEU A 41 -15.47 14.56 -18.07
C LEU A 41 -15.76 13.67 -16.86
N SER A 42 -17.02 13.45 -16.52
CA SER A 42 -17.42 12.45 -15.52
C SER A 42 -18.20 11.33 -16.19
N ALA A 43 -18.16 10.16 -15.56
CA ALA A 43 -18.85 8.98 -16.01
C ALA A 43 -19.51 8.31 -14.82
N THR A 44 -20.81 8.05 -14.89
CA THR A 44 -21.56 7.32 -13.87
C THR A 44 -21.95 5.97 -14.45
N ILE A 45 -21.60 4.88 -13.77
CA ILE A 45 -22.08 3.54 -14.08
C ILE A 45 -23.14 3.17 -13.06
N THR A 46 -24.32 2.76 -13.51
CA THR A 46 -25.46 2.36 -12.68
C THR A 46 -25.77 0.89 -12.87
N ASP A 47 -25.92 0.18 -11.75
CA ASP A 47 -26.36 -1.21 -11.61
C ASP A 47 -27.40 -1.24 -10.49
N THR A 48 -28.65 -0.91 -10.82
CA THR A 48 -29.73 -0.57 -9.86
C THR A 48 -29.78 -1.53 -8.66
N PRO A 49 -29.71 -1.03 -7.40
CA PRO A 49 -29.76 0.38 -6.98
C PRO A 49 -28.39 1.07 -6.84
N ALA A 50 -27.28 0.41 -7.16
CA ALA A 50 -25.94 0.96 -6.97
C ALA A 50 -25.54 1.85 -8.15
N SER A 51 -24.77 2.91 -7.88
CA SER A 51 -24.10 3.69 -8.92
C SER A 51 -22.69 4.08 -8.46
N VAL A 52 -21.79 4.28 -9.43
CA VAL A 52 -20.42 4.73 -9.19
C VAL A 52 -20.04 5.78 -10.21
N THR A 53 -19.52 6.92 -9.73
CA THR A 53 -19.05 8.02 -10.57
C THR A 53 -17.53 8.04 -10.61
N PHE A 54 -16.94 8.23 -11.79
CA PHE A 54 -15.51 8.45 -11.94
C PHE A 54 -15.22 9.67 -12.83
N PRO A 55 -14.31 10.55 -12.39
CA PRO A 55 -13.85 11.66 -13.21
C PRO A 55 -12.71 11.22 -14.13
N ALA A 56 -12.68 11.85 -15.31
CA ALA A 56 -11.56 11.95 -16.21
C ALA A 56 -11.14 13.41 -16.29
N ARG A 57 -9.86 13.65 -16.01
CA ARG A 57 -9.26 14.98 -15.94
C ARG A 57 -8.23 15.13 -17.05
N LEU A 58 -8.05 16.35 -17.54
CA LEU A 58 -6.99 16.65 -18.49
C LEU A 58 -5.61 16.54 -17.82
N PRO A 59 -4.54 16.26 -18.57
CA PRO A 59 -3.18 16.43 -18.08
C PRO A 59 -2.96 17.83 -17.50
N THR A 60 -2.15 17.96 -16.45
CA THR A 60 -1.83 19.28 -15.90
C THR A 60 -1.05 20.14 -16.90
N SER A 61 -1.35 21.43 -16.94
CA SER A 61 -0.55 22.43 -17.67
C SER A 61 0.67 22.92 -16.88
N THR A 62 0.76 22.59 -15.58
CA THR A 62 1.83 23.01 -14.66
C THR A 62 2.58 21.80 -14.06
N PRO A 63 3.14 20.90 -14.89
CA PRO A 63 3.75 19.65 -14.41
C PRO A 63 4.92 19.87 -13.45
N LEU A 64 5.61 21.02 -13.56
CA LEU A 64 6.77 21.36 -12.71
C LEU A 64 6.41 21.48 -11.23
N ASN A 65 5.17 21.84 -10.89
CA ASN A 65 4.70 21.95 -9.51
C ASN A 65 4.72 20.60 -8.76
N TYR A 66 4.67 19.50 -9.51
CA TYR A 66 4.55 18.15 -8.98
C TYR A 66 5.81 17.32 -9.19
N VAL A 67 6.89 17.89 -9.73
CA VAL A 67 8.14 17.16 -9.98
C VAL A 67 8.77 16.76 -8.65
N GLY A 68 9.06 15.47 -8.51
CA GLY A 68 9.65 14.98 -7.28
C GLY A 68 9.68 13.47 -7.19
N ASN A 69 10.31 13.01 -6.13
CA ASN A 69 10.26 11.63 -5.68
C ASN A 69 9.29 11.56 -4.52
N TYR A 70 8.43 10.56 -4.50
CA TYR A 70 7.35 10.44 -3.53
C TYR A 70 7.37 9.05 -2.91
N THR A 71 7.10 9.00 -1.62
CA THR A 71 6.87 7.79 -0.86
C THR A 71 5.53 7.91 -0.15
N LEU A 72 4.80 6.81 -0.06
CA LEU A 72 3.48 6.79 0.53
C LEU A 72 3.20 5.50 1.30
N VAL A 73 2.30 5.63 2.26
CA VAL A 73 1.69 4.53 3.00
C VAL A 73 0.18 4.57 2.75
N MET A 74 -0.42 3.39 2.68
CA MET A 74 -1.84 3.12 2.56
C MET A 74 -2.22 2.28 3.78
N LYS A 75 -2.86 2.92 4.76
CA LYS A 75 -3.32 2.31 6.01
C LYS A 75 -4.78 1.88 5.81
N LEU A 76 -5.21 0.77 6.40
CA LEU A 76 -6.65 0.45 6.47
C LEU A 76 -7.38 1.55 7.22
N ALA A 77 -8.62 1.85 6.84
CA ALA A 77 -9.49 2.71 7.65
C ALA A 77 -9.67 2.11 9.06
N PRO A 78 -9.83 2.93 10.12
CA PRO A 78 -9.93 2.43 11.49
C PRO A 78 -10.98 1.34 11.72
N ALA A 79 -12.10 1.39 10.99
CA ALA A 79 -13.16 0.39 11.06
C ALA A 79 -12.73 -1.01 10.58
N ASP A 80 -11.71 -1.09 9.72
CA ASP A 80 -11.24 -2.33 9.09
C ASP A 80 -10.03 -2.95 9.80
N GLN A 81 -9.47 -2.26 10.81
CA GLN A 81 -8.24 -2.65 11.50
C GLN A 81 -8.42 -3.77 12.55
N SER A 82 -9.66 -4.18 12.84
CA SER A 82 -9.95 -5.17 13.89
C SER A 82 -10.17 -6.61 13.36
N SER A 83 -10.16 -6.81 12.04
CA SER A 83 -10.49 -8.10 11.42
C SER A 83 -9.27 -8.76 10.77
N ASP A 84 -8.86 -9.94 11.25
CA ASP A 84 -7.78 -10.71 10.62
C ASP A 84 -8.09 -11.22 9.20
N ALA A 85 -9.37 -11.12 8.78
CA ALA A 85 -9.78 -11.38 7.41
C ALA A 85 -9.29 -10.28 6.45
N ASN A 86 -8.96 -9.10 6.99
CA ASN A 86 -8.36 -8.01 6.25
C ASN A 86 -6.83 -8.04 6.38
N PRO A 87 -6.10 -7.61 5.35
CA PRO A 87 -4.65 -7.51 5.38
C PRO A 87 -4.17 -6.34 6.26
N GLN A 88 -3.91 -6.60 7.55
CA GLN A 88 -3.60 -5.59 8.58
C GLN A 88 -2.28 -4.85 8.40
N GLY A 89 -1.38 -5.35 7.56
CA GLY A 89 -0.13 -4.68 7.26
C GLY A 89 -0.28 -3.33 6.56
N PHE A 90 0.72 -2.46 6.68
CA PHE A 90 0.72 -1.19 5.96
C PHE A 90 1.09 -1.39 4.50
N SER A 91 0.14 -1.22 3.59
CA SER A 91 0.46 -1.15 2.16
C SER A 91 1.28 0.12 1.89
N PHE A 92 2.20 0.09 0.94
CA PHE A 92 3.11 1.23 0.72
C PHE A 92 3.51 1.35 -0.75
N GLY A 93 4.16 2.46 -1.09
CA GLY A 93 4.64 2.65 -2.44
C GLY A 93 5.59 3.81 -2.59
N ALA A 94 6.15 3.90 -3.79
CA ALA A 94 7.02 4.98 -4.20
C ALA A 94 6.80 5.27 -5.68
N PHE A 95 6.83 6.55 -6.04
CA PHE A 95 6.74 6.98 -7.44
C PHE A 95 7.55 8.25 -7.66
N LYS A 96 7.91 8.49 -8.92
CA LYS A 96 8.60 9.69 -9.39
C LYS A 96 7.71 10.41 -10.39
N VAL A 97 7.62 11.72 -10.26
CA VAL A 97 7.03 12.60 -11.28
C VAL A 97 8.16 13.24 -12.08
N SER A 98 8.15 13.02 -13.40
CA SER A 98 9.12 13.61 -14.31
C SER A 98 8.78 15.08 -14.61
N THR A 99 9.74 15.82 -15.17
CA THR A 99 9.52 17.20 -15.67
C THR A 99 8.48 17.27 -16.79
N ARG A 100 8.15 16.14 -17.43
CA ARG A 100 7.06 16.01 -18.41
C ARG A 100 5.70 15.74 -17.77
N GLY A 101 5.60 15.73 -16.44
CA GLY A 101 4.35 15.46 -15.72
C GLY A 101 3.92 14.00 -15.80
N THR A 102 4.85 13.05 -15.96
CA THR A 102 4.53 11.61 -15.91
C THR A 102 4.89 11.07 -14.54
N ALA A 103 3.90 10.54 -13.82
CA ALA A 103 4.09 9.76 -12.60
C ALA A 103 4.42 8.30 -12.97
N SER A 104 5.52 7.79 -12.45
CA SER A 104 5.97 6.41 -12.65
C SER A 104 6.39 5.79 -11.33
N GLY A 105 5.89 4.60 -11.01
CA GLY A 105 6.14 4.04 -9.68
C GLY A 105 5.66 2.62 -9.47
N SER A 106 5.84 2.16 -8.24
CA SER A 106 5.42 0.86 -7.76
C SER A 106 4.79 0.95 -6.37
N LEU A 107 3.69 0.24 -6.19
CA LEU A 107 3.01 0.05 -4.91
C LEU A 107 3.07 -1.44 -4.54
N LYS A 108 3.17 -1.72 -3.24
CA LYS A 108 3.10 -3.07 -2.66
C LYS A 108 1.96 -3.10 -1.65
N LEU A 109 1.04 -4.04 -1.85
CA LEU A 109 -0.09 -4.24 -0.95
C LEU A 109 0.26 -5.26 0.13
N ALA A 110 -0.44 -5.18 1.26
CA ALA A 110 -0.16 -5.96 2.45
C ALA A 110 -0.47 -7.47 2.32
N ASP A 111 -1.04 -7.91 1.20
CA ASP A 111 -1.17 -9.32 0.82
C ASP A 111 -0.05 -9.84 -0.09
N GLY A 112 0.93 -8.98 -0.38
CA GLY A 112 2.07 -9.26 -1.25
C GLY A 112 1.86 -8.88 -2.73
N SER A 113 0.68 -8.39 -3.11
CA SER A 113 0.43 -7.94 -4.48
C SER A 113 1.29 -6.74 -4.83
N ARG A 114 1.70 -6.66 -6.09
CA ARG A 114 2.50 -5.55 -6.63
C ARG A 114 1.69 -4.83 -7.70
N VAL A 115 1.71 -3.51 -7.65
CA VAL A 115 1.12 -2.63 -8.65
C VAL A 115 2.22 -1.74 -9.19
N THR A 116 2.18 -1.47 -10.48
CA THR A 116 3.06 -0.51 -11.16
C THR A 116 2.18 0.50 -11.86
N LEU A 117 2.61 1.76 -11.88
CA LEU A 117 1.89 2.83 -12.56
C LEU A 117 2.84 3.61 -13.45
N SER A 118 2.32 4.05 -14.59
CA SER A 118 2.95 5.02 -15.49
C SER A 118 1.82 5.81 -16.13
N VAL A 119 1.50 6.97 -15.54
CA VAL A 119 0.34 7.78 -15.92
C VAL A 119 0.71 9.26 -15.91
N PRO A 120 0.11 10.10 -16.77
CA PRO A 120 0.25 11.54 -16.65
C PRO A 120 -0.37 12.03 -15.32
N VAL A 121 0.26 13.03 -14.72
CA VAL A 121 -0.35 13.83 -13.66
C VAL A 121 -1.43 14.69 -14.31
N ALA A 122 -2.66 14.54 -13.85
CA ALA A 122 -3.79 15.34 -14.29
C ALA A 122 -3.82 16.69 -13.58
N GLN A 123 -4.72 17.58 -14.01
CA GLN A 123 -5.02 18.83 -13.32
C GLN A 123 -5.18 18.61 -11.81
N ASP A 124 -4.74 19.60 -11.02
CA ASP A 124 -4.77 19.59 -9.55
C ASP A 124 -3.94 18.46 -8.89
N GLY A 125 -3.00 17.86 -9.62
CA GLY A 125 -2.07 16.88 -9.05
C GLY A 125 -2.63 15.46 -8.95
N PHE A 126 -3.74 15.15 -9.63
CA PHE A 126 -4.35 13.83 -9.60
C PHE A 126 -3.56 12.80 -10.41
N ILE A 127 -3.37 11.62 -9.84
CA ILE A 127 -2.74 10.45 -10.47
C ILE A 127 -3.73 9.29 -10.35
N ARG A 128 -4.23 8.79 -11.48
CA ARG A 128 -5.18 7.66 -11.47
C ARG A 128 -4.47 6.36 -11.13
N VAL A 129 -5.04 5.61 -10.20
CA VAL A 129 -4.64 4.23 -9.89
C VAL A 129 -5.78 3.32 -10.33
N SER A 130 -5.49 2.40 -11.25
CA SER A 130 -6.46 1.41 -11.71
C SER A 130 -5.72 0.15 -12.14
N GLN A 131 -5.77 -0.88 -11.29
CA GLN A 131 -5.12 -2.16 -11.55
C GLN A 131 -6.07 -3.29 -11.19
N LEU A 132 -6.32 -4.19 -12.13
CA LEU A 132 -6.96 -5.47 -11.83
C LEU A 132 -5.94 -6.41 -11.19
N LEU A 133 -6.38 -7.11 -10.15
CA LEU A 133 -5.58 -8.02 -9.33
C LEU A 133 -6.21 -9.42 -9.34
N TYR A 134 -5.43 -10.42 -8.91
CA TYR A 134 -5.91 -11.80 -8.69
C TYR A 134 -6.60 -12.41 -9.90
N ALA A 135 -5.97 -12.35 -11.08
CA ALA A 135 -6.58 -12.81 -12.33
C ALA A 135 -7.98 -12.18 -12.59
N ASN A 136 -8.10 -10.87 -12.33
CA ASN A 136 -9.29 -10.03 -12.51
C ASN A 136 -10.44 -10.29 -11.52
N THR A 137 -10.18 -11.00 -10.41
CA THR A 137 -11.17 -11.16 -9.33
C THR A 137 -10.98 -10.16 -8.19
N GLY A 138 -10.18 -9.12 -8.38
CA GLY A 138 -10.09 -8.00 -7.46
C GLY A 138 -9.41 -6.81 -8.12
N SER A 139 -9.22 -5.75 -7.37
CA SER A 139 -8.74 -4.49 -7.94
C SER A 139 -8.18 -3.55 -6.89
N LEU A 140 -7.23 -2.72 -7.31
CA LEU A 140 -6.83 -1.49 -6.63
C LEU A 140 -7.26 -0.31 -7.50
N LEU A 141 -8.22 0.49 -7.03
CA LEU A 141 -8.85 1.56 -7.79
C LEU A 141 -8.83 2.87 -7.00
N GLY A 142 -8.68 3.99 -7.69
CA GLY A 142 -8.83 5.32 -7.09
C GLY A 142 -7.87 6.35 -7.68
N SER A 143 -7.48 7.32 -6.87
CA SER A 143 -6.53 8.36 -7.24
C SER A 143 -5.61 8.74 -6.08
N LEU A 144 -4.33 8.91 -6.40
CA LEU A 144 -3.43 9.70 -5.57
C LEU A 144 -3.60 11.18 -5.93
N GLN A 145 -3.54 12.07 -4.95
CA GLN A 145 -3.62 13.50 -5.15
C GLN A 145 -2.39 14.16 -4.53
N ILE A 146 -1.56 14.77 -5.36
CA ILE A 146 -0.44 15.60 -4.92
C ILE A 146 -0.98 17.00 -4.65
N ASP A 147 -1.17 17.34 -3.39
CA ASP A 147 -1.65 18.66 -3.01
C ASP A 147 -0.50 19.67 -2.99
N HIS A 148 -0.37 20.43 -4.08
CA HIS A 148 0.68 21.45 -4.20
C HIS A 148 0.57 22.56 -3.15
N SER A 149 -0.63 22.86 -2.67
CA SER A 149 -0.84 23.89 -1.65
C SER A 149 -0.40 23.43 -0.25
N ASP A 150 -0.39 22.11 -0.02
CA ASP A 150 0.09 21.47 1.21
C ASP A 150 1.43 20.77 0.97
N SER A 151 2.45 21.51 0.49
CA SER A 151 3.82 20.99 0.33
C SER A 151 3.92 19.65 -0.43
N ASN A 152 3.02 19.43 -1.40
CA ASN A 152 2.90 18.20 -2.18
C ASN A 152 2.53 16.94 -1.35
N ARG A 153 1.81 17.08 -0.24
CA ARG A 153 1.28 15.98 0.57
C ARG A 153 0.22 15.16 -0.20
N LEU A 154 0.03 13.92 0.23
CA LEU A 154 -0.86 12.93 -0.42
C LEU A 154 -2.18 12.69 0.35
N ASN A 155 -2.50 13.52 1.32
CA ASN A 155 -3.56 13.27 2.31
C ASN A 155 -4.98 13.17 1.73
N SER A 156 -5.22 13.84 0.59
CA SER A 156 -6.51 13.88 -0.11
C SER A 156 -6.69 12.73 -1.13
N SER A 157 -5.76 11.78 -1.14
CA SER A 157 -5.86 10.61 -2.02
C SER A 157 -6.97 9.65 -1.57
N THR A 158 -7.60 8.99 -2.53
CA THR A 158 -8.69 8.03 -2.32
C THR A 158 -8.36 6.74 -3.04
N ILE A 159 -8.19 5.65 -2.31
CA ILE A 159 -7.85 4.34 -2.89
C ILE A 159 -8.73 3.28 -2.25
N SER A 160 -9.33 2.43 -3.07
CA SER A 160 -10.12 1.28 -2.65
C SER A 160 -9.48 -0.02 -3.13
N TRP A 161 -9.49 -1.03 -2.28
CA TRP A 161 -8.89 -2.33 -2.53
C TRP A 161 -9.90 -3.46 -2.30
N LEU A 162 -10.07 -4.29 -3.32
CA LEU A 162 -11.01 -5.40 -3.31
C LEU A 162 -10.29 -6.69 -3.70
N LYS A 163 -10.63 -7.77 -3.00
CA LYS A 163 -10.34 -9.15 -3.41
C LYS A 163 -11.61 -9.97 -3.26
N LYS A 164 -12.15 -10.50 -4.35
CA LYS A 164 -13.27 -11.46 -4.27
C LYS A 164 -12.77 -12.81 -3.74
N ALA A 165 -13.70 -13.61 -3.23
CA ALA A 165 -13.44 -15.00 -2.86
C ALA A 165 -12.80 -15.77 -4.02
N GLN A 166 -11.78 -16.56 -3.71
CA GLN A 166 -11.03 -17.36 -4.67
C GLN A 166 -11.61 -18.78 -4.75
N SER A 167 -11.86 -19.27 -5.97
CA SER A 167 -12.35 -20.63 -6.19
C SER A 167 -11.28 -21.71 -6.03
N ARG A 168 -10.00 -21.32 -6.16
CA ARG A 168 -8.85 -22.18 -5.88
C ARG A 168 -8.30 -21.85 -4.51
N PHE A 169 -7.88 -22.87 -3.77
CA PHE A 169 -7.27 -22.68 -2.48
C PHE A 169 -6.02 -21.79 -2.57
N THR A 170 -5.99 -20.75 -1.75
CA THR A 170 -4.82 -19.87 -1.55
C THR A 170 -4.69 -19.60 -0.07
N GLN A 171 -3.50 -19.73 0.51
CA GLN A 171 -3.32 -19.45 1.95
C GLN A 171 -3.64 -17.99 2.30
N ARG A 172 -3.41 -17.07 1.36
CA ARG A 172 -3.64 -15.62 1.54
C ARG A 172 -5.05 -15.21 1.18
N PHE A 173 -5.84 -14.86 2.19
CA PHE A 173 -7.12 -14.19 2.04
C PHE A 173 -8.05 -14.88 1.02
N MET A 174 -8.19 -16.20 1.11
CA MET A 174 -9.02 -17.00 0.17
C MET A 174 -10.47 -16.53 0.14
N ALA A 175 -11.04 -16.20 1.30
CA ALA A 175 -12.41 -15.71 1.43
C ALA A 175 -12.65 -14.36 0.74
N GLY A 176 -11.58 -13.66 0.36
CA GLY A 176 -11.65 -12.29 -0.11
C GLY A 176 -11.78 -11.29 1.03
N PHE A 177 -11.82 -10.01 0.66
CA PHE A 177 -12.05 -8.87 1.54
C PHE A 177 -12.50 -7.67 0.71
N GLY A 178 -13.07 -6.69 1.40
CA GLY A 178 -13.39 -5.39 0.84
C GLY A 178 -14.70 -5.32 0.04
N PRO A 179 -14.95 -4.18 -0.63
CA PRO A 179 -14.00 -3.08 -0.86
C PRO A 179 -13.50 -2.43 0.44
N LEU A 180 -12.18 -2.29 0.58
CA LEU A 180 -11.53 -1.62 1.71
C LEU A 180 -11.09 -0.23 1.28
N ASP A 181 -11.43 0.78 2.06
CA ASP A 181 -10.92 2.13 1.84
C ASP A 181 -9.57 2.30 2.53
N LEU A 182 -8.59 2.79 1.76
CA LEU A 182 -7.22 2.97 2.23
C LEU A 182 -6.96 4.45 2.50
N VAL A 183 -6.58 4.75 3.73
CA VAL A 183 -6.11 6.07 4.16
C VAL A 183 -4.67 6.24 3.67
N VAL A 184 -4.48 7.12 2.68
CA VAL A 184 -3.17 7.42 2.13
C VAL A 184 -2.51 8.54 2.94
N ARG A 185 -1.24 8.34 3.28
CA ARG A 185 -0.35 9.39 3.80
C ARG A 185 0.97 9.34 3.08
N GLY A 186 1.68 10.45 3.03
CA GLY A 186 2.97 10.56 2.37
C GLY A 186 3.16 11.89 1.69
N GLY A 187 4.22 11.97 0.88
CA GLY A 187 4.64 13.20 0.24
C GLY A 187 6.02 13.05 -0.39
N PRO A 188 6.70 14.18 -0.63
CA PRO A 188 8.06 14.19 -1.16
C PRO A 188 9.02 13.37 -0.30
N TYR A 189 9.87 12.59 -0.95
CA TYR A 189 10.94 11.82 -0.33
C TYR A 189 12.30 12.48 -0.59
N ALA A 190 12.95 12.90 0.49
CA ALA A 190 14.32 13.38 0.44
C ALA A 190 15.29 12.22 0.66
N ILE A 191 16.12 11.93 -0.34
CA ILE A 191 17.24 11.00 -0.17
C ILE A 191 18.21 11.64 0.84
N PRO A 192 18.61 10.94 1.92
CA PRO A 192 19.56 11.47 2.89
C PRO A 192 20.85 11.93 2.22
N ALA A 193 21.38 13.06 2.68
CA ALA A 193 22.64 13.59 2.18
C ALA A 193 23.80 12.62 2.48
N LYS A 194 24.88 12.72 1.71
CA LYS A 194 26.06 11.88 1.94
C LYS A 194 26.58 12.11 3.37
N GLY A 195 26.71 11.04 4.14
CA GLY A 195 27.18 11.09 5.52
C GLY A 195 26.09 11.32 6.57
N THR A 196 24.80 11.44 6.18
CA THR A 196 23.68 11.55 7.13
C THR A 196 22.93 10.23 7.27
N VAL A 197 22.29 10.02 8.42
CA VAL A 197 21.47 8.82 8.69
C VAL A 197 20.12 8.96 8.00
N ALA A 198 19.50 7.82 7.65
CA ALA A 198 18.12 7.78 7.19
C ALA A 198 17.17 8.39 8.23
N MET A 199 16.01 8.91 7.77
CA MET A 199 14.98 9.53 8.62
C MET A 199 15.47 10.77 9.40
N GLY A 200 16.64 11.33 9.06
CA GLY A 200 17.18 12.52 9.75
C GLY A 200 17.71 12.24 11.16
N LEU A 201 18.01 10.98 11.47
CA LEU A 201 18.45 10.56 12.80
C LEU A 201 19.91 10.96 13.08
N THR A 202 20.25 10.98 14.38
CA THR A 202 21.60 11.24 14.88
C THR A 202 22.36 9.92 15.09
N VAL A 203 23.66 9.92 14.79
CA VAL A 203 24.56 8.75 14.98
C VAL A 203 25.20 8.77 16.38
N GLY A 204 25.63 7.61 16.89
CA GLY A 204 26.42 7.49 18.11
C GLY A 204 25.68 6.87 19.30
N ALA A 205 24.39 6.58 19.15
CA ALA A 205 23.55 5.85 20.10
C ALA A 205 22.42 5.15 19.33
N PRO A 206 21.70 4.17 19.94
CA PRO A 206 20.45 3.69 19.38
C PRO A 206 19.52 4.86 19.04
N ASN A 207 18.98 4.85 17.82
CA ASN A 207 18.22 5.96 17.26
C ASN A 207 16.92 5.53 16.58
N ALA A 208 16.63 4.23 16.53
CA ALA A 208 15.41 3.68 15.98
C ALA A 208 14.95 2.43 16.73
N GLU A 209 13.65 2.15 16.63
CA GLU A 209 13.03 0.91 17.09
C GLU A 209 12.25 0.24 15.95
N LEU A 210 12.06 -1.08 16.03
CA LEU A 210 11.23 -1.84 15.10
C LEU A 210 10.13 -2.57 15.87
N ARG A 211 8.89 -2.27 15.55
CA ARG A 211 7.70 -2.83 16.21
C ARG A 211 6.86 -3.64 15.24
N PHE A 212 6.32 -4.74 15.72
CA PHE A 212 5.45 -5.65 14.98
C PHE A 212 4.08 -5.72 15.66
N ALA A 213 3.03 -5.82 14.86
CA ALA A 213 1.70 -6.12 15.37
C ALA A 213 0.88 -6.95 14.35
N ASP A 214 -0.19 -7.54 14.85
CA ASP A 214 -1.14 -8.35 14.08
C ASP A 214 -0.50 -9.56 13.39
N GLY A 215 -1.09 -10.05 12.29
CA GLY A 215 -0.54 -11.12 11.48
C GLY A 215 -0.42 -12.48 12.17
N GLY A 216 -1.12 -12.70 13.29
CA GLY A 216 -1.03 -13.94 14.06
C GLY A 216 0.34 -14.16 14.72
N ALA A 217 1.09 -13.08 14.95
CA ALA A 217 2.29 -13.09 15.79
C ALA A 217 1.88 -12.88 17.26
N PRO A 218 1.94 -13.91 18.13
CA PRO A 218 1.62 -13.77 19.54
C PRO A 218 2.69 -12.93 20.26
N ASP A 219 2.24 -12.04 21.16
CA ASP A 219 3.07 -11.22 22.04
C ASP A 219 4.29 -10.57 21.36
N PRO A 220 4.09 -9.82 20.25
CA PRO A 220 5.19 -9.31 19.43
C PRO A 220 6.14 -8.42 20.24
N THR A 221 5.63 -7.69 21.23
CA THR A 221 6.43 -6.84 22.14
C THR A 221 7.55 -7.58 22.87
N THR A 222 7.36 -8.87 23.19
CA THR A 222 8.36 -9.67 23.92
C THR A 222 9.11 -10.64 23.02
N ARG A 223 8.61 -10.88 21.80
CA ARG A 223 9.09 -11.96 20.92
C ARG A 223 9.65 -11.49 19.59
N LEU A 224 9.32 -10.28 19.14
CA LEU A 224 9.71 -9.74 17.83
C LEU A 224 10.25 -8.32 17.91
N ASP A 225 9.66 -7.46 18.72
CA ASP A 225 10.03 -6.04 18.78
C ASP A 225 11.51 -5.88 19.13
N VAL A 226 12.14 -4.94 18.44
CA VAL A 226 13.54 -4.57 18.64
C VAL A 226 13.57 -3.12 19.11
N ALA A 227 13.74 -2.93 20.42
CA ALA A 227 13.64 -1.63 21.06
C ALA A 227 14.82 -0.70 20.76
N GLU A 228 16.00 -1.24 20.43
CA GLU A 228 17.20 -0.42 20.20
C GLU A 228 17.95 -0.85 18.94
N ILE A 229 17.93 0.04 17.94
CA ILE A 229 18.66 -0.07 16.69
C ILE A 229 19.46 1.22 16.51
N GLU A 230 20.76 1.10 16.25
CA GLU A 230 21.57 2.21 15.75
C GLU A 230 21.64 2.11 14.22
N LEU A 231 20.91 2.98 13.52
CA LEU A 231 21.07 3.20 12.09
C LEU A 231 22.26 4.13 11.83
N LYS A 232 23.11 3.76 10.86
CA LYS A 232 24.30 4.52 10.47
C LYS A 232 24.18 5.10 9.06
N PRO A 233 24.94 6.15 8.73
CA PRO A 233 24.97 6.68 7.37
C PRO A 233 25.44 5.62 6.36
N GLY A 234 24.76 5.52 5.22
CA GLY A 234 25.15 4.64 4.13
C GLY A 234 24.00 4.07 3.33
N HIS A 235 24.34 3.27 2.31
CA HIS A 235 23.36 2.57 1.47
C HIS A 235 23.92 1.23 0.95
N PRO A 236 23.29 0.09 1.27
CA PRO A 236 22.29 -0.07 2.33
C PRO A 236 22.81 0.49 3.66
N ALA A 237 21.93 1.05 4.49
CA ALA A 237 22.35 1.68 5.74
C ALA A 237 22.92 0.60 6.68
N PRO A 238 24.18 0.73 7.13
CA PRO A 238 24.70 -0.15 8.17
C PRO A 238 23.89 0.04 9.45
N LEU A 239 23.70 -1.02 10.22
CA LEU A 239 22.96 -0.94 11.47
C LEU A 239 23.52 -1.91 12.51
N VAL A 240 23.26 -1.59 13.77
CA VAL A 240 23.56 -2.46 14.92
C VAL A 240 22.28 -2.59 15.75
N ILE A 241 21.94 -3.82 16.12
CA ILE A 241 20.88 -4.10 17.09
C ILE A 241 21.56 -4.30 18.45
N THR A 242 21.26 -3.44 19.42
CA THR A 242 21.84 -3.49 20.77
C THR A 242 20.91 -4.11 21.81
N ALA A 243 19.60 -4.07 21.55
CA ALA A 243 18.58 -4.70 22.40
C ALA A 243 18.51 -6.23 22.22
N ALA A 244 17.78 -6.88 23.12
CA ALA A 244 17.39 -8.27 22.97
C ALA A 244 16.64 -8.49 21.64
N ASN A 245 16.99 -9.57 20.94
CA ASN A 245 16.41 -9.91 19.63
C ASN A 245 15.94 -11.38 19.60
N PRO A 246 14.91 -11.73 20.39
CA PRO A 246 14.43 -13.11 20.51
C PRO A 246 13.87 -13.66 19.19
N GLY A 247 13.33 -12.78 18.35
CA GLY A 247 12.79 -13.11 17.02
C GLY A 247 13.85 -13.28 15.93
N LEU A 248 15.14 -13.17 16.27
CA LEU A 248 16.26 -13.22 15.31
C LEU A 248 16.04 -12.27 14.12
N VAL A 249 15.49 -11.10 14.40
CA VAL A 249 15.14 -10.08 13.43
C VAL A 249 16.40 -9.62 12.70
N LYS A 250 16.34 -9.63 11.38
CA LYS A 250 17.35 -9.03 10.50
C LYS A 250 16.69 -7.90 9.74
N LEU A 251 17.32 -6.72 9.75
CA LEU A 251 16.83 -5.53 9.06
C LEU A 251 17.84 -5.08 8.01
N ARG A 252 17.35 -4.55 6.89
CA ARG A 252 18.12 -3.79 5.89
C ARG A 252 17.32 -2.56 5.49
N VAL A 253 17.99 -1.41 5.45
CA VAL A 253 17.36 -0.14 5.08
C VAL A 253 18.06 0.42 3.83
N TYR A 254 17.27 0.90 2.87
CA TYR A 254 17.73 1.36 1.55
C TYR A 254 17.34 2.82 1.32
N PRO A 255 17.97 3.79 2.03
CA PRO A 255 17.58 5.20 1.93
C PRO A 255 17.86 5.84 0.56
N GLY A 256 18.75 5.27 -0.24
CA GLY A 256 19.22 5.83 -1.51
C GLY A 256 20.60 6.47 -1.39
N VAL A 257 21.20 6.82 -2.53
CA VAL A 257 22.49 7.53 -2.63
C VAL A 257 22.38 8.65 -3.65
N GLY A 258 22.84 9.83 -3.28
CA GLY A 258 22.87 11.00 -4.17
C GLY A 258 21.46 11.39 -4.60
N THR A 259 21.26 11.54 -5.90
CA THR A 259 19.98 11.96 -6.50
C THR A 259 19.23 10.82 -7.21
N SER A 260 19.78 9.60 -7.15
CA SER A 260 19.22 8.43 -7.84
C SER A 260 18.05 7.84 -7.07
N PHE A 261 16.85 8.07 -7.59
CA PHE A 261 15.63 7.51 -7.07
C PHE A 261 15.10 6.38 -7.95
N THR A 262 14.97 5.19 -7.36
CA THR A 262 14.36 4.02 -7.99
C THR A 262 13.10 3.67 -7.21
N ALA A 263 11.94 3.85 -7.86
CA ALA A 263 10.65 3.54 -7.28
C ALA A 263 10.58 2.08 -6.77
N GLY A 264 10.15 1.90 -5.53
CA GLY A 264 10.06 0.60 -4.88
C GLY A 264 11.36 0.07 -4.26
N SER A 265 12.48 0.79 -4.40
CA SER A 265 13.78 0.46 -3.81
C SER A 265 14.33 1.59 -2.95
N THR A 266 14.38 2.82 -3.47
CA THR A 266 14.83 4.00 -2.70
C THR A 266 13.80 4.34 -1.63
N GLY A 267 14.26 4.55 -0.40
CA GLY A 267 13.42 4.73 0.78
C GLY A 267 12.88 3.43 1.36
N SER A 268 13.15 2.26 0.78
CA SER A 268 12.58 1.01 1.28
C SER A 268 13.35 0.42 2.46
N PHE A 269 12.72 -0.48 3.21
CA PHE A 269 13.40 -1.39 4.12
C PHE A 269 12.82 -2.80 3.99
N SER A 270 13.58 -3.79 4.42
CA SER A 270 13.18 -5.20 4.37
C SER A 270 13.92 -6.00 5.42
N GLY A 271 13.38 -7.16 5.76
CA GLY A 271 14.03 -8.01 6.73
C GLY A 271 13.34 -9.34 6.92
N THR A 272 13.83 -10.11 7.89
CA THR A 272 13.28 -11.41 8.25
C THR A 272 13.19 -11.55 9.75
N PHE A 273 12.26 -12.36 10.23
CA PHE A 273 12.23 -12.82 11.61
C PHE A 273 11.84 -14.31 11.68
N SER A 274 12.01 -14.90 12.85
CA SER A 274 11.66 -16.28 13.15
C SER A 274 11.03 -16.40 14.53
N LEU A 275 9.85 -16.99 14.59
CA LEU A 275 9.14 -17.36 15.81
C LEU A 275 9.24 -18.86 16.04
N LYS A 276 9.34 -19.27 17.32
CA LYS A 276 9.18 -20.66 17.74
C LYS A 276 7.91 -20.79 18.56
N ASP A 277 6.91 -21.50 18.05
CA ASP A 277 5.59 -21.65 18.66
C ASP A 277 5.28 -23.12 18.93
N VAL A 278 4.54 -23.38 19.99
CA VAL A 278 4.07 -24.73 20.33
C VAL A 278 2.87 -25.07 19.46
N ASP A 279 2.93 -26.19 18.74
CA ASP A 279 1.80 -26.69 17.95
C ASP A 279 0.82 -27.48 18.80
N THR A 280 -0.22 -26.79 19.27
CA THR A 280 -1.29 -27.37 20.07
C THR A 280 -2.26 -28.25 19.27
N SER A 281 -2.16 -28.29 17.94
CA SER A 281 -3.01 -29.17 17.11
C SER A 281 -2.62 -30.65 17.19
N ILE A 282 -1.43 -30.96 17.74
CA ILE A 282 -0.92 -32.31 17.90
C ILE A 282 -0.66 -32.54 19.39
N ALA A 283 -1.08 -33.70 19.92
CA ALA A 283 -0.95 -34.04 21.34
C ALA A 283 0.50 -33.95 21.89
N LEU A 284 1.50 -34.22 21.05
CA LEU A 284 2.92 -34.10 21.36
C LEU A 284 3.42 -32.65 21.53
N GLN A 285 2.62 -31.65 21.14
CA GLN A 285 2.92 -30.23 21.24
C GLN A 285 4.34 -29.85 20.74
N PRO A 286 4.72 -30.25 19.51
CA PRO A 286 6.06 -29.97 19.01
C PRO A 286 6.28 -28.47 18.82
N LEU A 287 7.51 -28.00 19.06
CA LEU A 287 7.91 -26.65 18.70
C LEU A 287 8.06 -26.52 17.18
N ARG A 288 7.34 -25.57 16.59
CA ARG A 288 7.41 -25.21 15.18
C ARG A 288 8.07 -23.86 15.00
N THR A 289 8.90 -23.77 13.99
CA THR A 289 9.50 -22.50 13.57
C THR A 289 8.65 -21.88 12.47
N ARG A 290 8.12 -20.66 12.71
CA ARG A 290 7.45 -19.83 11.69
C ARG A 290 8.37 -18.68 11.33
N ALA A 291 8.83 -18.64 10.09
CA ALA A 291 9.66 -17.55 9.59
C ALA A 291 8.87 -16.67 8.63
N ALA A 292 9.13 -15.38 8.65
CA ALA A 292 8.52 -14.43 7.72
C ALA A 292 9.54 -13.42 7.20
N THR A 293 9.27 -12.93 6.00
CA THR A 293 9.95 -11.75 5.44
C THR A 293 9.01 -10.57 5.57
N PHE A 294 9.57 -9.42 5.96
CA PHE A 294 8.85 -8.16 6.00
C PHE A 294 9.43 -7.15 5.02
N TYR A 295 8.59 -6.23 4.58
CA TYR A 295 8.94 -5.16 3.66
C TYR A 295 8.26 -3.87 4.10
N GLY A 296 8.89 -2.73 3.84
CA GLY A 296 8.29 -1.44 4.09
C GLY A 296 8.96 -0.30 3.32
N MET A 297 8.46 0.91 3.57
CA MET A 297 8.90 2.17 2.98
C MET A 297 9.00 3.23 4.07
N ILE A 298 10.06 4.02 4.04
CA ILE A 298 10.18 5.26 4.81
C ILE A 298 9.23 6.29 4.18
N VAL A 299 8.31 6.79 4.98
CA VAL A 299 7.28 7.76 4.60
C VAL A 299 7.22 8.81 5.67
N ASP A 300 7.23 10.08 5.28
CA ASP A 300 6.79 11.16 6.15
C ASP A 300 5.26 11.26 6.04
N ASP A 301 4.55 10.89 7.10
CA ASP A 301 3.09 10.89 7.16
C ASP A 301 2.48 12.17 7.78
N GLY A 302 3.33 13.17 8.04
CA GLY A 302 2.98 14.41 8.74
C GLY A 302 3.55 14.50 10.15
N SER A 303 3.93 13.35 10.75
CA SER A 303 4.58 13.29 12.06
C SER A 303 6.12 13.23 11.98
N GLY A 304 6.66 13.25 10.77
CA GLY A 304 8.07 12.99 10.49
C GLY A 304 8.30 11.66 9.77
N PRO A 305 9.52 11.42 9.28
CA PRO A 305 9.85 10.21 8.52
C PRO A 305 9.86 8.97 9.42
N GLN A 306 9.04 7.98 9.07
CA GLN A 306 8.95 6.66 9.72
C GLN A 306 8.84 5.56 8.67
N GLY A 307 9.29 4.36 8.98
CA GLY A 307 9.13 3.20 8.11
C GLY A 307 7.82 2.47 8.35
N TYR A 308 6.98 2.39 7.33
CA TYR A 308 5.73 1.64 7.33
C TYR A 308 5.84 0.39 6.46
N GLY A 309 5.44 -0.75 7.00
CA GLY A 309 5.54 -2.02 6.28
C GLY A 309 4.56 -3.09 6.72
N TRP A 310 4.75 -4.26 6.13
CA TRP A 310 3.96 -5.45 6.40
C TRP A 310 4.83 -6.71 6.35
N PHE A 311 4.33 -7.75 7.00
CA PHE A 311 4.81 -9.13 6.88
C PHE A 311 3.63 -10.07 6.63
N ILE A 312 3.92 -11.26 6.11
CA ILE A 312 2.93 -12.33 6.00
C ILE A 312 3.44 -13.53 6.79
N LEU A 313 2.59 -14.05 7.67
CA LEU A 313 2.92 -15.15 8.56
C LEU A 313 1.82 -16.23 8.47
N PRO A 314 2.18 -17.50 8.27
CA PRO A 314 1.23 -18.60 8.38
C PRO A 314 0.68 -18.71 9.80
N GLU A 315 -0.62 -18.97 9.94
CA GLU A 315 -1.21 -19.36 11.21
C GLU A 315 -0.63 -20.70 11.69
N MET A 316 -0.67 -20.91 13.01
CA MET A 316 -0.40 -22.23 13.55
C MET A 316 -1.44 -23.24 13.04
N PRO A 317 -1.04 -24.51 12.82
CA PRO A 317 -1.98 -25.59 12.53
C PRO A 317 -3.13 -25.65 13.53
N SER A 318 -4.31 -26.05 13.07
CA SER A 318 -5.51 -26.25 13.88
C SER A 318 -5.98 -27.70 13.75
N ALA A 319 -6.43 -28.27 14.88
CA ALA A 319 -6.98 -29.61 14.95
C ALA A 319 -8.48 -29.69 14.59
N GLY A 320 -9.18 -28.55 14.54
CA GLY A 320 -10.61 -28.50 14.25
C GLY A 320 -10.91 -28.84 12.78
N PRO A 321 -12.16 -29.17 12.40
CA PRO A 321 -12.51 -29.44 11.02
C PRO A 321 -12.63 -28.13 10.19
N PRO A 322 -11.94 -27.98 9.05
CA PRO A 322 -10.92 -28.88 8.50
C PRO A 322 -9.57 -28.71 9.19
N ALA A 323 -8.91 -29.83 9.52
CA ALA A 323 -7.60 -29.78 10.16
C ALA A 323 -6.58 -29.13 9.21
N THR A 324 -5.76 -28.24 9.76
CA THR A 324 -4.71 -27.55 9.00
C THR A 324 -3.32 -28.00 9.43
N THR A 325 -2.36 -27.73 8.57
CA THR A 325 -0.93 -27.98 8.69
C THR A 325 -0.23 -26.68 8.31
N THR A 326 1.08 -26.59 8.52
CA THR A 326 1.87 -25.41 8.12
C THR A 326 1.79 -25.09 6.62
N ARG A 327 1.40 -26.06 5.77
CA ARG A 327 1.27 -25.90 4.31
C ARG A 327 -0.10 -25.40 3.84
N ASN A 328 -1.13 -25.50 4.67
CA ASN A 328 -2.51 -25.14 4.31
C ASN A 328 -3.24 -24.32 5.39
N SER A 329 -2.55 -23.93 6.47
CA SER A 329 -2.99 -22.84 7.33
C SER A 329 -3.13 -21.55 6.52
N ARG A 330 -4.04 -20.67 6.95
CA ARG A 330 -4.15 -19.34 6.36
C ARG A 330 -2.85 -18.58 6.60
N GLU A 331 -2.58 -17.63 5.74
CA GLU A 331 -1.52 -16.65 5.90
C GLU A 331 -2.16 -15.31 6.27
N LEU A 332 -1.76 -14.77 7.41
CA LEU A 332 -2.23 -13.47 7.91
C LEU A 332 -1.19 -12.39 7.62
N SER A 333 -1.66 -11.17 7.42
CA SER A 333 -0.81 -10.00 7.24
C SER A 333 -0.71 -9.25 8.56
N GLY A 334 0.50 -8.90 8.97
CA GLY A 334 0.76 -8.04 10.12
C GLY A 334 1.54 -6.80 9.71
N ASN A 335 1.56 -5.79 10.57
CA ASN A 335 2.24 -4.54 10.31
C ASN A 335 3.65 -4.52 10.91
N VAL A 336 4.53 -3.73 10.29
CA VAL A 336 5.87 -3.43 10.79
C VAL A 336 6.05 -1.92 10.79
N LEU A 337 6.47 -1.38 11.92
CA LEU A 337 6.76 0.04 12.09
C LEU A 337 8.23 0.21 12.50
N LEU A 338 8.99 0.95 11.69
CA LEU A 338 10.35 1.39 12.00
C LEU A 338 10.26 2.86 12.41
N SER A 339 10.46 3.17 13.67
CA SER A 339 10.28 4.53 14.21
C SER A 339 11.61 5.10 14.71
N PRO A 340 11.80 6.43 14.62
CA PRO A 340 12.80 7.12 15.43
C PRO A 340 12.61 6.79 16.92
N LEU A 341 13.71 6.61 17.65
CA LEU A 341 13.65 6.65 19.11
C LEU A 341 13.44 8.09 19.59
N PRO A 342 12.71 8.30 20.70
CA PRO A 342 12.47 9.62 21.29
C PRO A 342 13.74 10.38 21.67
#